data_AF-A0A2N8HAU5-F1
#
_entry.id   AF-A0A2N8HAU5-F1
#
_cell.length_a   1.000
_cell.length_b   1.000
_cell.length_c   1.000
_cell.angle_alpha   90.00
_cell.angle_beta   90.00
_cell.angle_gamma   90.00
#
_symmetry.space_group_name_H-M   'P 1'
#
loop_
_entity.id
_entity.type
_entity.pdbx_description
1 polymer ?
#
loop_
_entity_poly.entity_id
_entity_poly.type
_entity_poly.pdbx_seq_one_letter_code
_entity_poly.pdbx_strand_id
1 'polypeptide(L)'
;MIGPGLISSFCFLMTAAHFLRGGVNAGAILCLALAALSFSGCGWLRRSVTFLLLASLVFWGVESVHLAGMRIVEGLPFVRLAAILMGVLLLHAGAILWRSRGEKGLSAPELARSRVFSVSVVLLFALDALAPFPLLLGERVFPWQGFNGLAILLLAWWGGYCAAGLLNPQASPRRRRVMWTVFASVFFLQFLLGVTVASSLLMTGRLHLPVPFMMLSGPVYRGEGMFMLALFSVSVLLAGSAWCSHLCYFGVWDCLSASSSRRKGRSVKGGKDSRDWRWVFLAAAAGLPLLLAILGVPLGYALAAALAAALAAPFAWKRSSASGVREYCSRFCPMGLAASLLGRLSPWRMRVGEACTGCMKCASACRDLAISREGGVCHISRRCTLCRDCISRCSRGALGFGMAGPFSSVPSPRADLYFVTLISVMHVVFLATARV
;
A
#
# COMPACT_ATOMS: atom_id res chain seq x y z
N MET A 1 9.78 -25.72 -21.95
CA MET A 1 9.48 -24.31 -21.57
C MET A 1 10.02 -23.28 -22.56
N ILE A 2 10.83 -23.67 -23.56
CA ILE A 2 11.51 -22.73 -24.46
C ILE A 2 10.54 -22.05 -25.45
N GLY A 3 9.64 -22.81 -26.09
CA GLY A 3 8.71 -22.29 -27.10
C GLY A 3 7.82 -21.11 -26.64
N PRO A 4 6.99 -21.26 -25.60
CA PRO A 4 6.16 -20.17 -25.09
C PRO A 4 6.98 -18.99 -24.56
N GLY A 5 8.19 -19.25 -24.05
CA GLY A 5 9.12 -18.22 -23.57
C GLY A 5 9.63 -17.34 -24.71
N LEU A 6 10.00 -17.94 -25.84
CA LEU A 6 10.52 -17.21 -27.02
C LEU A 6 9.50 -16.23 -27.59
N ILE A 7 8.26 -16.66 -27.82
CA ILE A 7 7.22 -15.80 -28.41
C ILE A 7 6.87 -14.65 -27.46
N SER A 8 6.76 -14.94 -26.16
CA SER A 8 6.50 -13.92 -25.13
C SER A 8 7.64 -12.90 -25.05
N SER A 9 8.88 -13.40 -25.07
CA SER A 9 10.08 -12.57 -25.09
C SER A 9 10.09 -11.66 -26.31
N PHE A 10 9.79 -12.21 -27.49
CA PHE A 10 9.70 -11.42 -28.72
C PHE A 10 8.62 -10.33 -28.65
N CYS A 11 7.43 -10.62 -28.08
CA CYS A 11 6.38 -9.61 -27.87
C CYS A 11 6.88 -8.44 -26.98
N PHE A 12 7.58 -8.75 -25.89
CA PHE A 12 8.14 -7.71 -25.02
C PHE A 12 9.30 -6.97 -25.68
N LEU A 13 10.15 -7.63 -26.47
CA LEU A 13 11.22 -6.97 -27.22
C LEU A 13 10.67 -5.99 -28.26
N MET A 14 9.58 -6.34 -28.96
CA MET A 14 8.90 -5.40 -29.86
C MET A 14 8.36 -4.19 -29.11
N THR A 15 7.75 -4.42 -27.94
CA THR A 15 7.22 -3.35 -27.09
C THR A 15 8.35 -2.47 -26.52
N ALA A 16 9.49 -3.08 -26.16
CA ALA A 16 10.68 -2.36 -25.73
C ALA A 16 11.24 -1.47 -26.85
N ALA A 17 11.30 -1.97 -28.08
CA ALA A 17 11.76 -1.21 -29.24
C ALA A 17 10.83 -0.02 -29.54
N HIS A 18 9.52 -0.19 -29.39
CA HIS A 18 8.56 0.91 -29.52
C HIS A 18 8.79 1.99 -28.46
N PHE A 19 8.92 1.63 -27.18
CA PHE A 19 9.20 2.59 -26.12
C PHE A 19 10.56 3.28 -26.28
N LEU A 20 11.59 2.55 -26.71
CA LEU A 20 12.91 3.12 -26.98
C LEU A 20 12.85 4.16 -28.10
N ARG A 21 12.08 3.88 -29.16
CA ARG A 21 11.85 4.83 -30.26
C ARG A 21 11.07 6.07 -29.81
N GLY A 22 10.13 5.90 -28.88
CA GLY A 22 9.37 7.01 -28.28
C GLY A 22 10.12 7.78 -27.18
N GLY A 23 11.39 7.43 -26.89
CA GLY A 23 12.17 8.06 -25.81
C GLY A 23 11.76 7.63 -24.39
N VAL A 24 10.86 6.67 -24.23
CA VAL A 24 10.35 6.18 -22.94
C VAL A 24 11.28 5.10 -22.39
N ASN A 25 12.45 5.52 -21.90
CA ASN A 25 13.52 4.60 -21.46
C ASN A 25 13.09 3.65 -20.32
N ALA A 26 12.24 4.12 -19.40
CA ALA A 26 11.69 3.30 -18.32
C ALA A 26 10.90 2.10 -18.86
N GLY A 27 10.04 2.34 -19.86
CA GLY A 27 9.23 1.32 -20.53
C GLY A 27 10.09 0.32 -21.30
N ALA A 28 11.15 0.78 -21.97
CA ALA A 28 12.08 -0.08 -22.67
C ALA A 28 12.80 -1.06 -21.72
N ILE A 29 13.38 -0.56 -20.62
CA ILE A 29 14.07 -1.39 -19.62
C ILE A 29 13.10 -2.36 -18.93
N LEU A 30 11.89 -1.89 -18.59
CA LEU A 30 10.84 -2.73 -18.04
C LEU A 30 10.52 -3.91 -18.97
N CYS A 31 10.31 -3.64 -20.25
CA CYS A 31 9.99 -4.67 -21.25
C CYS A 31 11.17 -5.62 -21.51
N LEU A 32 12.41 -5.13 -21.55
CA LEU A 32 13.61 -5.97 -21.66
C LEU A 32 13.72 -6.97 -20.49
N ALA A 33 13.47 -6.51 -19.28
CA ALA A 33 13.47 -7.40 -18.12
C ALA A 33 12.28 -8.39 -18.15
N LEU A 34 11.10 -7.98 -18.61
CA LEU A 34 9.95 -8.91 -18.81
C LEU A 34 10.23 -9.94 -19.90
N ALA A 35 10.98 -9.59 -20.94
CA ALA A 35 11.45 -10.53 -21.95
C ALA A 35 12.35 -11.61 -21.31
N ALA A 36 13.29 -11.23 -20.45
CA ALA A 36 14.11 -12.18 -19.68
C ALA A 36 13.26 -13.05 -18.72
N LEU A 37 12.31 -12.44 -18.00
CA LEU A 37 11.42 -13.15 -17.07
C LEU A 37 10.46 -14.14 -17.77
N SER A 38 10.28 -14.01 -19.09
CA SER A 38 9.43 -14.92 -19.87
C SER A 38 9.92 -16.37 -19.88
N PHE A 39 11.22 -16.59 -19.60
CA PHE A 39 11.85 -17.91 -19.50
C PHE A 39 11.81 -18.51 -18.09
N SER A 40 11.27 -17.81 -17.10
CA SER A 40 11.22 -18.33 -15.72
C SER A 40 10.29 -19.54 -15.60
N GLY A 41 10.77 -20.58 -14.90
CA GLY A 41 9.97 -21.74 -14.50
C GLY A 41 9.07 -21.51 -13.29
N CYS A 42 9.17 -20.38 -12.60
CA CYS A 42 8.37 -20.10 -11.41
C CYS A 42 6.90 -19.88 -11.76
N GLY A 43 6.00 -20.64 -11.13
CA GLY A 43 4.56 -20.63 -11.44
C GLY A 43 3.90 -19.25 -11.34
N TRP A 44 4.17 -18.51 -10.25
CA TRP A 44 3.63 -17.16 -10.05
C TRP A 44 4.14 -16.16 -11.09
N LEU A 45 5.41 -16.25 -11.46
CA LEU A 45 6.02 -15.33 -12.43
C LEU A 45 5.52 -15.62 -13.83
N ARG A 46 5.34 -16.90 -14.18
CA ARG A 46 4.72 -17.29 -15.44
C ARG A 46 3.35 -16.65 -15.63
N ARG A 47 2.49 -16.70 -14.60
CA ARG A 47 1.16 -16.09 -14.62
C ARG A 47 1.21 -14.57 -14.64
N SER A 48 2.20 -13.97 -13.97
CA SER A 48 2.43 -12.53 -14.03
C SER A 48 2.83 -12.06 -15.43
N VAL A 49 3.72 -12.79 -16.10
CA VAL A 49 4.13 -12.52 -17.49
C VAL A 49 2.92 -12.64 -18.42
N THR A 50 2.09 -13.67 -18.28
CA THR A 50 0.85 -13.80 -19.08
C THR A 50 -0.10 -12.61 -18.89
N PHE A 51 -0.27 -12.12 -17.65
CA PHE A 51 -1.06 -10.92 -17.39
C PHE A 51 -0.43 -9.66 -17.98
N LEU A 52 0.89 -9.51 -17.91
CA LEU A 52 1.58 -8.34 -18.47
C LEU A 52 1.60 -8.36 -20.00
N LEU A 53 1.57 -9.54 -20.63
CA LEU A 53 1.30 -9.66 -22.07
C LEU A 53 -0.12 -9.20 -22.42
N LEU A 54 -1.12 -9.49 -21.58
CA LEU A 54 -2.47 -8.96 -21.76
C LEU A 54 -2.49 -7.43 -21.65
N ALA A 55 -1.78 -6.86 -20.67
CA ALA A 55 -1.63 -5.40 -20.57
C ALA A 55 -0.93 -4.82 -21.81
N SER A 56 0.11 -5.48 -22.32
CA SER A 56 0.79 -5.13 -23.57
C SER A 56 -0.14 -5.21 -24.78
N LEU A 57 -0.99 -6.24 -24.86
CA LEU A 57 -2.00 -6.38 -25.92
C LEU A 57 -2.98 -5.20 -25.92
N VAL A 58 -3.48 -4.81 -24.73
CA VAL A 58 -4.38 -3.65 -24.59
C VAL A 58 -3.66 -2.37 -25.00
N PHE A 59 -2.42 -2.18 -24.55
CA PHE A 59 -1.57 -1.05 -24.94
C PHE A 59 -1.45 -0.96 -26.48
N TRP A 60 -1.05 -2.06 -27.13
CA TRP A 60 -0.95 -2.10 -28.59
C TRP A 60 -2.29 -1.85 -29.29
N GLY A 61 -3.41 -2.27 -28.70
CA GLY A 61 -4.74 -1.99 -29.25
C GLY A 61 -5.05 -0.50 -29.27
N VAL A 62 -4.80 0.19 -28.16
CA VAL A 62 -4.96 1.65 -28.05
C VAL A 62 -4.00 2.38 -28.98
N GLU A 63 -2.73 2.00 -28.97
CA GLU A 63 -1.68 2.59 -29.81
C GLU A 63 -1.98 2.40 -31.30
N SER A 64 -2.58 1.28 -31.68
CA SER A 64 -2.97 1.03 -33.07
C SER A 64 -4.04 1.97 -33.58
N VAL A 65 -5.06 2.24 -32.76
CA VAL A 65 -6.10 3.20 -33.09
C VAL A 65 -5.51 4.61 -33.16
N HIS A 66 -4.63 4.96 -32.23
CA HIS A 66 -3.98 6.27 -32.19
C HIS A 66 -3.13 6.53 -33.45
N LEU A 67 -2.19 5.63 -33.78
CA LEU A 67 -1.30 5.79 -34.93
C LEU A 67 -2.06 5.73 -36.28
N ALA A 68 -3.08 4.88 -36.40
CA ALA A 68 -3.92 4.83 -37.59
C ALA A 68 -4.75 6.12 -37.74
N GLY A 69 -5.33 6.61 -36.64
CA GLY A 69 -6.09 7.86 -36.60
C GLY A 69 -5.26 9.07 -37.05
N MET A 70 -4.02 9.21 -36.55
CA MET A 70 -3.13 10.29 -36.98
C MET A 70 -2.89 10.28 -38.48
N ARG A 71 -2.62 9.11 -39.06
CA ARG A 71 -2.39 9.01 -40.52
C ARG A 71 -3.64 9.31 -41.35
N ILE A 72 -4.82 8.90 -40.88
CA ILE A 72 -6.08 9.20 -41.56
C ILE A 72 -6.32 10.70 -41.59
N VAL A 73 -6.10 11.40 -40.46
CA VAL A 73 -6.23 12.86 -40.37
C VAL A 73 -5.23 13.57 -41.27
N GLU A 74 -4.01 13.06 -41.40
CA GLU A 74 -2.96 13.61 -42.27
C GLU A 74 -3.09 13.19 -43.74
N GLY A 75 -4.11 12.40 -44.12
CA GLY A 75 -4.28 11.89 -45.49
C GLY A 75 -3.19 10.93 -45.97
N LEU A 76 -2.44 10.33 -45.04
CA LEU A 76 -1.33 9.41 -45.32
C LEU A 76 -1.81 7.96 -45.49
N PRO A 77 -1.11 7.13 -46.29
CA PRO A 77 -1.45 5.73 -46.44
C PRO A 77 -1.27 4.96 -45.11
N PHE A 78 -2.37 4.37 -44.62
CA PHE A 78 -2.42 3.67 -43.33
C PHE A 78 -2.55 2.14 -43.43
N VAL A 79 -2.91 1.59 -44.60
CA VAL A 79 -3.18 0.14 -44.78
C VAL A 79 -1.99 -0.74 -44.36
N ARG A 80 -0.77 -0.37 -44.78
CA ARG A 80 0.45 -1.10 -44.39
C ARG A 80 0.68 -1.06 -42.88
N LEU A 81 0.45 0.09 -42.25
CA LEU A 81 0.60 0.25 -40.80
C LEU A 81 -0.43 -0.62 -40.06
N ALA A 82 -1.70 -0.56 -40.48
CA ALA A 82 -2.78 -1.35 -39.90
C ALA A 82 -2.50 -2.85 -39.99
N ALA A 83 -1.99 -3.34 -41.13
CA ALA A 83 -1.62 -4.74 -41.30
C ALA A 83 -0.47 -5.17 -40.36
N ILE A 84 0.57 -4.34 -40.22
CA ILE A 84 1.67 -4.59 -39.27
C ILE A 84 1.14 -4.69 -37.84
N LEU A 85 0.35 -3.70 -37.41
CA LEU A 85 -0.17 -3.61 -36.05
C LEU A 85 -1.17 -4.73 -35.73
N MET A 86 -2.00 -5.13 -36.70
CA MET A 86 -2.83 -6.33 -36.58
C MET A 86 -1.96 -7.57 -36.34
N GLY A 87 -0.85 -7.71 -37.07
CA GLY A 87 0.13 -8.78 -36.83
C GLY A 87 0.69 -8.78 -35.40
N VAL A 88 1.02 -7.59 -34.86
CA VAL A 88 1.47 -7.45 -33.46
C VAL A 88 0.41 -7.90 -32.47
N LEU A 89 -0.85 -7.52 -32.68
CA LEU A 89 -1.98 -7.90 -31.82
C LEU A 89 -2.22 -9.42 -31.86
N LEU A 90 -2.23 -10.02 -33.06
CA LEU A 90 -2.40 -11.46 -33.23
C LEU A 90 -1.27 -12.25 -32.57
N LEU A 91 -0.03 -11.77 -32.70
CA LEU A 91 1.13 -12.38 -32.05
C LEU A 91 1.00 -12.36 -30.52
N HIS A 92 0.59 -11.22 -29.94
CA HIS A 92 0.35 -11.11 -28.49
C HIS A 92 -0.78 -12.05 -28.03
N ALA A 93 -1.90 -12.09 -28.77
CA ALA A 93 -3.01 -12.99 -28.48
C ALA A 93 -2.57 -14.46 -28.53
N GLY A 94 -1.79 -14.85 -29.55
CA GLY A 94 -1.21 -16.18 -29.68
C GLY A 94 -0.27 -16.53 -28.51
N ALA A 95 0.59 -15.58 -28.09
CA ALA A 95 1.49 -15.76 -26.95
C ALA A 95 0.72 -16.02 -25.65
N ILE A 96 -0.36 -15.26 -25.40
CA ILE A 96 -1.23 -15.40 -24.22
C ILE A 96 -1.92 -16.76 -24.23
N LEU A 97 -2.52 -17.16 -25.35
CA LEU A 97 -3.21 -18.44 -25.50
C LEU A 97 -2.27 -19.63 -25.31
N TRP A 98 -1.05 -19.57 -25.84
CA TRP A 98 -0.08 -20.66 -25.67
C TRP A 98 0.41 -20.75 -24.23
N ARG A 99 0.73 -19.62 -23.58
CA ARG A 99 1.15 -19.64 -22.16
C ARG A 99 0.04 -20.14 -21.24
N SER A 100 -1.21 -19.69 -21.44
CA SER A 100 -2.33 -20.01 -20.56
C SER A 100 -2.64 -21.51 -20.53
N ARG A 101 -2.44 -22.24 -21.64
CA ARG A 101 -2.57 -23.71 -21.70
C ARG A 101 -1.65 -24.45 -20.73
N GLY A 102 -0.49 -23.88 -20.40
CA GLY A 102 0.49 -24.48 -19.49
C GLY A 102 0.35 -24.04 -18.03
N GLU A 103 -0.61 -23.17 -17.71
CA GLU A 103 -0.78 -22.63 -16.36
C GLU A 103 -1.51 -23.61 -15.44
N LYS A 104 -0.83 -24.01 -14.36
CA LYS A 104 -1.44 -24.78 -13.27
C LYS A 104 -2.08 -23.86 -12.25
N GLY A 105 -3.03 -24.39 -11.47
CA GLY A 105 -3.57 -23.70 -10.31
C GLY A 105 -2.46 -23.30 -9.34
N LEU A 106 -2.43 -22.03 -8.96
CA LEU A 106 -1.47 -21.50 -8.00
C LEU A 106 -2.01 -21.61 -6.57
N SER A 107 -1.11 -21.84 -5.61
CA SER A 107 -1.43 -21.67 -4.20
C SER A 107 -1.83 -20.22 -3.91
N ALA A 108 -2.61 -19.97 -2.85
CA ALA A 108 -3.04 -18.61 -2.51
C ALA A 108 -1.87 -17.61 -2.33
N PRO A 109 -0.74 -17.96 -1.68
CA PRO A 109 0.43 -17.08 -1.59
C PRO A 109 1.06 -16.76 -2.94
N GLU A 110 1.18 -17.74 -3.84
CA GLU A 110 1.73 -17.54 -5.19
C GLU A 110 0.80 -16.70 -6.06
N LEU A 111 -0.51 -16.90 -5.95
CA LEU A 111 -1.51 -16.11 -6.64
C LEU A 111 -1.48 -14.65 -6.17
N ALA A 112 -1.35 -14.42 -4.86
CA ALA A 112 -1.18 -13.07 -4.31
C ALA A 112 0.10 -12.41 -4.83
N ARG A 113 1.22 -13.15 -4.80
CA ARG A 113 2.50 -12.68 -5.32
C ARG A 113 2.40 -12.27 -6.79
N SER A 114 1.74 -13.11 -7.61
CA SER A 114 1.53 -12.84 -9.02
C SER A 114 0.68 -11.59 -9.26
N ARG A 115 -0.46 -11.48 -8.56
CA ARG A 115 -1.37 -10.32 -8.66
C ARG A 115 -0.70 -9.03 -8.23
N VAL A 116 -0.04 -9.01 -7.08
CA VAL A 116 0.62 -7.81 -6.56
C VAL A 116 1.74 -7.37 -7.49
N PHE A 117 2.57 -8.31 -7.98
CA PHE A 117 3.61 -7.98 -8.94
C PHE A 117 3.03 -7.33 -10.19
N SER A 118 2.08 -8.00 -10.85
CA SER A 118 1.52 -7.54 -12.12
C SER A 118 0.75 -6.22 -12.00
N VAL A 119 -0.10 -6.08 -10.99
CA VAL A 119 -0.87 -4.84 -10.75
C VAL A 119 0.06 -3.69 -10.41
N SER A 120 1.11 -3.93 -9.59
CA SER A 120 2.06 -2.88 -9.24
C SER A 120 2.89 -2.44 -10.45
N VAL A 121 3.32 -3.37 -11.32
CA VAL A 121 4.03 -3.02 -12.56
C VAL A 121 3.16 -2.12 -13.44
N VAL A 122 1.91 -2.53 -13.71
CA VAL A 122 1.00 -1.74 -14.56
C VAL A 122 0.70 -0.38 -13.94
N LEU A 123 0.38 -0.35 -12.65
CA LEU A 123 -0.01 0.89 -11.98
C LEU A 123 1.17 1.87 -11.85
N LEU A 124 2.36 1.40 -11.45
CA LEU A 124 3.52 2.28 -11.33
C LEU A 124 4.01 2.76 -12.70
N PHE A 125 3.98 1.91 -13.74
CA PHE A 125 4.33 2.33 -15.09
C PHE A 125 3.33 3.35 -15.65
N ALA A 126 2.02 3.15 -15.42
CA ALA A 126 1.01 4.13 -15.81
C ALA A 126 1.20 5.45 -15.07
N LEU A 127 1.52 5.42 -13.77
CA LEU A 127 1.82 6.61 -12.99
C LEU A 127 3.08 7.35 -13.48
N ASP A 128 4.12 6.61 -13.86
CA ASP A 128 5.37 7.15 -14.44
C ASP A 128 5.10 7.81 -15.81
N ALA A 129 4.32 7.15 -16.67
CA ALA A 129 4.05 7.61 -18.03
C ALA A 129 3.01 8.74 -18.12
N LEU A 130 2.03 8.79 -17.20
CA LEU A 130 0.91 9.74 -17.26
C LEU A 130 1.10 10.96 -16.34
N ALA A 131 1.99 10.90 -15.35
CA ALA A 131 2.20 12.03 -14.46
C ALA A 131 2.99 13.15 -15.19
N PRO A 132 2.54 14.41 -15.11
CA PRO A 132 3.25 15.53 -15.75
C PRO A 132 4.54 15.94 -15.01
N PHE A 133 4.91 15.22 -13.95
CA PHE A 133 6.07 15.49 -13.11
C PHE A 133 6.66 14.18 -12.59
N PRO A 134 7.94 14.16 -12.17
CA PRO A 134 8.58 12.95 -11.67
C PRO A 134 7.92 12.45 -10.38
N LEU A 135 7.12 11.38 -10.52
CA LEU A 135 6.33 10.82 -9.42
C LEU A 135 7.13 9.81 -8.61
N LEU A 136 7.94 9.00 -9.28
CA LEU A 136 8.72 7.94 -8.64
C LEU A 136 9.94 8.51 -7.92
N LEU A 137 10.22 7.97 -6.73
CA LEU A 137 11.40 8.36 -5.96
C LEU A 137 12.72 8.15 -6.73
N GLY A 138 12.76 7.15 -7.63
CA GLY A 138 13.94 6.80 -8.42
C GLY A 138 14.48 7.95 -9.27
N GLU A 139 13.61 8.70 -9.94
CA GLU A 139 13.97 9.84 -10.80
C GLU A 139 14.59 11.01 -10.05
N ARG A 140 14.31 11.10 -8.75
CA ARG A 140 14.83 12.18 -7.91
C ARG A 140 16.25 11.90 -7.42
N VAL A 141 16.60 10.62 -7.29
CA VAL A 141 17.91 10.17 -6.83
C VAL A 141 18.86 9.98 -8.01
N PHE A 142 18.35 9.49 -9.14
CA PHE A 142 19.13 9.29 -10.36
C PHE A 142 18.44 9.93 -11.58
N PRO A 143 19.15 10.77 -12.36
CA PRO A 143 18.57 11.47 -13.51
C PRO A 143 18.30 10.58 -14.73
N TRP A 144 18.69 9.30 -14.70
CA TRP A 144 18.48 8.38 -15.83
C TRP A 144 17.14 7.63 -15.69
N GLN A 145 16.17 7.97 -16.54
CA GLN A 145 14.81 7.38 -16.55
C GLN A 145 14.78 5.85 -16.67
N GLY A 146 15.79 5.22 -17.27
CA GLY A 146 15.86 3.75 -17.35
C GLY A 146 15.96 3.08 -15.97
N PHE A 147 16.41 3.80 -14.93
CA PHE A 147 16.41 3.33 -13.56
C PHE A 147 14.99 3.07 -13.03
N ASN A 148 13.98 3.83 -13.48
CA ASN A 148 12.60 3.64 -13.05
C ASN A 148 12.05 2.28 -13.47
N GLY A 149 12.37 1.84 -14.69
CA GLY A 149 11.95 0.52 -15.16
C GLY A 149 12.40 -0.60 -14.22
N LEU A 150 13.65 -0.52 -13.74
CA LEU A 150 14.19 -1.45 -12.74
C LEU A 150 13.55 -1.24 -11.36
N ALA A 151 13.38 0.01 -10.92
CA ALA A 151 12.76 0.32 -9.64
C ALA A 151 11.32 -0.21 -9.55
N ILE A 152 10.53 -0.06 -10.62
CA ILE A 152 9.16 -0.59 -10.73
C ILE A 152 9.17 -2.11 -10.52
N LEU A 153 10.08 -2.83 -11.18
CA LEU A 153 10.19 -4.28 -11.06
C LEU A 153 10.60 -4.73 -9.65
N LEU A 154 11.58 -4.04 -9.05
CA LEU A 154 12.06 -4.34 -7.71
C LEU A 154 10.97 -4.09 -6.66
N LEU A 155 10.26 -2.96 -6.76
CA LEU A 155 9.16 -2.62 -5.86
C LEU A 155 7.97 -3.57 -6.03
N ALA A 156 7.62 -3.93 -7.26
CA ALA A 156 6.59 -4.92 -7.54
C ALA A 156 6.94 -6.30 -6.99
N TRP A 157 8.21 -6.72 -7.13
CA TRP A 157 8.72 -7.97 -6.57
C TRP A 157 8.66 -7.95 -5.03
N TRP A 158 9.06 -6.83 -4.42
CA TRP A 158 8.98 -6.61 -2.98
C TRP A 158 7.53 -6.72 -2.46
N GLY A 159 6.58 -6.08 -3.15
CA GLY A 159 5.16 -6.18 -2.81
C GLY A 159 4.65 -7.61 -2.88
N GLY A 160 5.00 -8.36 -3.93
CA GLY A 160 4.63 -9.76 -4.07
C GLY A 160 5.23 -10.65 -2.98
N TYR A 161 6.48 -10.39 -2.58
CA TYR A 161 7.12 -11.09 -1.46
C TYR A 161 6.44 -10.78 -0.11
N CYS A 162 6.05 -9.53 0.11
CA CYS A 162 5.28 -9.12 1.28
C CYS A 162 3.92 -9.82 1.34
N ALA A 163 3.20 -9.85 0.21
CA ALA A 163 1.89 -10.46 0.09
C ALA A 163 1.90 -11.96 0.44
N ALA A 164 2.85 -12.72 -0.12
CA ALA A 164 2.99 -14.14 0.19
C ALA A 164 3.23 -14.39 1.69
N GLY A 165 4.04 -13.54 2.34
CA GLY A 165 4.30 -13.66 3.77
C GLY A 165 3.14 -13.21 4.67
N LEU A 166 2.31 -12.26 4.22
CA LEU A 166 1.12 -11.80 4.96
C LEU A 166 0.01 -12.84 4.99
N LEU A 167 -0.11 -13.66 3.93
CA LEU A 167 -1.11 -14.73 3.85
C LEU A 167 -0.78 -15.95 4.73
N ASN A 168 0.49 -16.17 5.07
CA ASN A 168 0.86 -17.20 6.04
C ASN A 168 0.61 -16.68 7.46
N PRO A 169 -0.37 -17.23 8.22
CA PRO A 169 -0.73 -16.68 9.53
C PRO A 169 0.45 -16.61 10.50
N GLN A 170 1.35 -17.61 10.48
CA GLN A 170 2.50 -17.65 11.41
C GLN A 170 3.57 -16.61 11.05
N ALA A 171 3.80 -16.36 9.76
CA ALA A 171 4.78 -15.38 9.30
C ALA A 171 4.22 -13.95 9.27
N SER A 172 2.90 -13.79 9.17
CA SER A 172 2.21 -12.51 8.94
C SER A 172 2.61 -11.41 9.94
N PRO A 173 2.67 -11.62 11.27
CA PRO A 173 3.05 -10.57 12.22
C PRO A 173 4.49 -10.06 12.05
N ARG A 174 5.41 -10.95 11.63
CA ARG A 174 6.80 -10.58 11.34
C ARG A 174 6.87 -9.85 9.99
N ARG A 175 6.20 -10.39 8.97
CA ARG A 175 6.19 -9.83 7.62
C ARG A 175 5.60 -8.42 7.61
N ARG A 176 4.46 -8.22 8.28
CA ARG A 176 3.79 -6.93 8.44
C ARG A 176 4.71 -5.90 9.07
N ARG A 177 5.41 -6.25 10.15
CA ARG A 177 6.37 -5.33 10.80
C ARG A 177 7.52 -4.94 9.87
N VAL A 178 8.12 -5.90 9.17
CA VAL A 178 9.19 -5.62 8.21
C VAL A 178 8.71 -4.70 7.09
N MET A 179 7.59 -5.05 6.46
CA MET A 179 6.94 -4.24 5.42
C MET A 179 6.71 -2.80 5.90
N TRP A 180 6.12 -2.66 7.08
CA TRP A 180 5.77 -1.36 7.65
C TRP A 180 6.99 -0.52 8.06
N THR A 181 8.03 -1.17 8.59
CA THR A 181 9.30 -0.50 8.95
C THR A 181 10.03 -0.02 7.69
N VAL A 182 10.10 -0.82 6.62
CA VAL A 182 10.71 -0.39 5.36
C VAL A 182 10.03 0.87 4.83
N PHE A 183 8.70 0.91 4.85
CA PHE A 183 7.96 2.10 4.42
C PHE A 183 8.28 3.33 5.27
N ALA A 184 8.19 3.22 6.60
CA ALA A 184 8.50 4.35 7.47
C ALA A 184 9.96 4.81 7.35
N SER A 185 10.90 3.88 7.27
CA SER A 185 12.32 4.20 7.14
C SER A 185 12.61 4.95 5.85
N VAL A 186 12.09 4.49 4.70
CA VAL A 186 12.26 5.19 3.41
C VAL A 186 11.64 6.59 3.47
N PHE A 187 10.44 6.71 4.02
CA PHE A 187 9.75 7.99 4.16
C PHE A 187 10.52 9.00 5.03
N PHE A 188 10.97 8.60 6.23
CA PHE A 188 11.73 9.49 7.12
C PHE A 188 13.16 9.76 6.62
N LEU A 189 13.80 8.80 5.94
CA LEU A 189 15.10 9.01 5.32
C LEU A 189 15.00 10.03 4.18
N GLN A 190 13.97 9.91 3.33
CA GLN A 190 13.69 10.89 2.29
C GLN A 190 13.42 12.28 2.87
N PHE A 191 12.63 12.38 3.93
CA PHE A 191 12.42 13.65 4.62
C PHE A 191 13.73 14.27 5.10
N LEU A 192 14.57 13.48 5.79
CA LEU A 192 15.84 13.94 6.33
C LEU A 192 16.76 14.43 5.22
N LEU A 193 16.95 13.63 4.16
CA LEU A 193 17.74 14.01 2.99
C LEU A 193 17.15 15.22 2.26
N GLY A 194 15.83 15.34 2.24
CA GLY A 194 15.13 16.49 1.65
C GLY A 194 15.41 17.80 2.37
N VAL A 195 15.56 17.74 3.69
CA VAL A 195 15.87 18.91 4.53
C VAL A 195 17.37 19.21 4.56
N THR A 196 18.25 18.20 4.53
CA THR A 196 19.70 18.38 4.72
C THR A 196 20.52 18.40 3.44
N VAL A 197 20.12 17.67 2.40
CA VAL A 197 20.92 17.47 1.18
C VAL A 197 20.29 18.14 -0.03
N ALA A 198 19.04 17.80 -0.37
CA ALA A 198 18.41 18.24 -1.61
C ALA A 198 16.90 18.46 -1.45
N SER A 199 16.47 19.72 -1.55
CA SER A 199 15.04 20.09 -1.48
C SER A 199 14.19 19.48 -2.60
N SER A 200 14.79 18.96 -3.68
CA SER A 200 14.11 18.20 -4.74
C SER A 200 13.45 16.90 -4.23
N LEU A 201 13.87 16.39 -3.08
CA LEU A 201 13.23 15.23 -2.43
C LEU A 201 11.94 15.62 -1.68
N LEU A 202 11.72 16.92 -1.42
CA LEU A 202 10.52 17.47 -0.80
C LEU A 202 9.43 17.79 -1.83
N MET A 203 8.16 17.76 -1.41
CA MET A 203 7.00 17.80 -2.31
C MET A 203 6.70 19.19 -2.89
N THR A 204 7.02 20.25 -2.16
CA THR A 204 6.78 21.65 -2.55
C THR A 204 7.74 22.52 -1.74
N GLY A 205 8.08 23.73 -2.20
CA GLY A 205 8.94 24.69 -1.46
C GLY A 205 8.40 25.17 -0.10
N ARG A 206 7.48 24.44 0.55
CA ARG A 206 6.97 24.67 1.90
C ARG A 206 7.17 23.39 2.74
N LEU A 207 7.75 23.55 3.92
CA LEU A 207 8.02 22.46 4.86
C LEU A 207 6.71 21.83 5.36
N HIS A 208 6.49 20.55 5.03
CA HIS A 208 5.42 19.73 5.60
C HIS A 208 6.05 18.78 6.62
N LEU A 209 5.78 19.01 7.91
CA LEU A 209 6.29 18.15 8.97
C LEU A 209 5.55 16.79 8.95
N PRO A 210 6.26 15.65 8.84
CA PRO A 210 5.67 14.31 8.78
C PRO A 210 5.16 13.84 10.16
N VAL A 211 4.18 14.55 10.70
CA VAL A 211 3.56 14.25 11.99
C VAL A 211 2.07 14.02 11.72
N PRO A 212 1.47 12.87 12.13
CA PRO A 212 0.07 12.58 11.82
C PRO A 212 -0.92 13.68 12.23
N PHE A 213 -0.62 14.41 13.30
CA PHE A 213 -1.42 15.55 13.76
C PHE A 213 -1.48 16.70 12.73
N MET A 214 -0.40 16.91 11.97
CA MET A 214 -0.29 17.95 10.95
C MET A 214 -1.13 17.66 9.70
N MET A 215 -1.49 16.39 9.47
CA MET A 215 -2.36 16.02 8.34
C MET A 215 -3.72 16.72 8.42
N LEU A 216 -4.23 16.94 9.63
CA LEU A 216 -5.47 17.69 9.87
C LEU A 216 -5.18 19.17 10.18
N SER A 217 -4.20 19.44 11.03
CA SER A 217 -3.96 20.78 11.57
C SER A 217 -3.48 21.79 10.52
N GLY A 218 -2.69 21.33 9.53
CA GLY A 218 -2.14 22.19 8.48
C GLY A 218 -3.24 22.83 7.61
N PRO A 219 -4.13 22.02 7.00
CA PRO A 219 -5.24 22.54 6.22
C PRO A 219 -6.22 23.40 7.04
N VAL A 220 -6.46 23.05 8.31
CA VAL A 220 -7.34 23.84 9.18
C VAL A 220 -6.76 25.22 9.48
N TYR A 221 -5.45 25.33 9.71
CA TYR A 221 -4.81 26.63 9.94
C TYR A 221 -4.69 27.48 8.68
N ARG A 222 -4.34 26.88 7.53
CA ARG A 222 -4.04 27.61 6.29
C ARG A 222 -5.25 27.81 5.37
N GLY A 223 -6.31 27.05 5.55
CA GLY A 223 -7.44 27.00 4.60
C GLY A 223 -7.14 26.30 3.26
N GLU A 224 -5.92 25.79 3.08
CA GLU A 224 -5.43 25.19 1.83
C GLU A 224 -4.68 23.87 2.09
N GLY A 225 -4.46 23.04 1.06
CA GLY A 225 -3.65 21.81 1.19
C GLY A 225 -4.44 20.53 1.52
N MET A 226 -5.64 20.40 0.97
CA MET A 226 -6.54 19.24 1.20
C MET A 226 -6.04 17.91 0.60
N PHE A 227 -4.99 17.93 -0.22
CA PHE A 227 -4.47 16.76 -0.90
C PHE A 227 -4.15 15.60 0.06
N MET A 228 -3.46 15.86 1.17
CA MET A 228 -3.10 14.81 2.14
C MET A 228 -4.32 14.24 2.87
N LEU A 229 -5.34 15.05 3.14
CA LEU A 229 -6.61 14.60 3.72
C LEU A 229 -7.41 13.76 2.73
N ALA A 230 -7.42 14.13 1.45
CA ALA A 230 -8.05 13.35 0.39
C ALA A 230 -7.35 11.99 0.21
N LEU A 231 -6.01 11.98 0.13
CA LEU A 231 -5.20 10.76 0.04
C LEU A 231 -5.43 9.86 1.26
N PHE A 232 -5.41 10.41 2.46
CA PHE A 232 -5.74 9.68 3.68
C PHE A 232 -7.15 9.09 3.62
N SER A 233 -8.14 9.89 3.22
CA SER A 233 -9.55 9.45 3.19
C SER A 233 -9.77 8.32 2.19
N VAL A 234 -9.31 8.47 0.94
CA VAL A 234 -9.42 7.43 -0.10
C VAL A 234 -8.68 6.16 0.34
N SER A 235 -7.46 6.29 0.86
CA SER A 235 -6.69 5.13 1.30
C SER A 235 -7.31 4.42 2.50
N VAL A 236 -7.96 5.13 3.43
CA VAL A 236 -8.72 4.51 4.52
C VAL A 236 -10.02 3.88 4.03
N LEU A 237 -10.70 4.43 3.05
CA LEU A 237 -11.88 3.78 2.45
C LEU A 237 -11.49 2.44 1.79
N LEU A 238 -10.35 2.41 1.11
CA LEU A 238 -9.80 1.21 0.48
C LEU A 238 -9.27 0.19 1.51
N ALA A 239 -8.38 0.60 2.41
CA ALA A 239 -7.70 -0.30 3.36
C ALA A 239 -8.49 -0.53 4.66
N GLY A 240 -9.49 0.28 4.95
CA GLY A 240 -10.13 0.35 6.26
C GLY A 240 -9.19 0.92 7.33
N SER A 241 -9.44 0.55 8.58
CA SER A 241 -8.56 0.90 9.72
C SER A 241 -7.18 0.23 9.65
N ALA A 242 -6.94 -0.67 8.68
CA ALA A 242 -5.64 -1.26 8.38
C ALA A 242 -4.57 -0.24 8.02
N TRP A 243 -4.97 0.94 7.51
CA TRP A 243 -4.06 2.04 7.24
C TRP A 243 -3.13 2.32 8.44
N CYS A 244 -3.69 2.34 9.66
CA CYS A 244 -2.94 2.58 10.90
C CYS A 244 -1.96 1.47 11.29
N SER A 245 -1.99 0.29 10.65
CA SER A 245 -1.09 -0.83 10.95
C SER A 245 -0.29 -1.36 9.77
N HIS A 246 -0.42 -0.72 8.60
CA HIS A 246 0.28 -1.08 7.36
C HIS A 246 0.90 0.12 6.65
N LEU A 247 0.22 1.28 6.63
CA LEU A 247 0.57 2.42 5.77
C LEU A 247 0.90 3.70 6.56
N CYS A 248 0.65 3.73 7.87
CA CYS A 248 0.97 4.89 8.70
C CYS A 248 2.46 4.90 9.08
N TYR A 249 3.26 5.80 8.51
CA TYR A 249 4.70 5.90 8.79
C TYR A 249 5.02 6.11 10.28
N PHE A 250 4.11 6.72 11.05
CA PHE A 250 4.32 6.97 12.48
C PHE A 250 3.96 5.77 13.37
N GLY A 251 2.92 5.02 12.99
CA GLY A 251 2.39 3.95 13.85
C GLY A 251 3.35 2.77 14.03
N VAL A 252 4.33 2.60 13.12
CA VAL A 252 5.29 1.50 13.21
C VAL A 252 6.21 1.66 14.41
N TRP A 253 6.63 2.88 14.72
CA TRP A 253 7.50 3.18 15.85
C TRP A 253 6.81 2.81 17.16
N ASP A 254 5.54 3.20 17.30
CA ASP A 254 4.70 2.81 18.44
C ASP A 254 4.51 1.28 18.52
N CYS A 255 4.35 0.61 17.37
CA CYS A 255 4.26 -0.84 17.31
C CYS A 255 5.57 -1.54 17.71
N LEU A 256 6.72 -1.01 17.28
CA LEU A 256 8.04 -1.56 17.61
C LEU A 256 8.30 -1.40 19.10
N SER A 257 8.05 -0.22 19.67
CA SER A 257 8.12 0.03 21.11
C SER A 257 7.18 -0.89 21.89
N ALA A 258 5.93 -1.03 21.48
CA ALA A 258 5.00 -1.98 22.11
C ALA A 258 5.50 -3.44 22.00
N SER A 259 6.14 -3.81 20.89
CA SER A 259 6.65 -5.17 20.67
C SER A 259 7.92 -5.51 21.47
N SER A 260 8.67 -4.51 21.93
CA SER A 260 9.84 -4.71 22.81
C SER A 260 9.45 -4.92 24.28
N SER A 261 8.17 -4.76 24.63
CA SER A 261 7.69 -4.94 26.00
C SER A 261 7.98 -6.33 26.54
N ARG A 262 8.41 -6.36 27.82
CA ARG A 262 8.58 -7.59 28.60
C ARG A 262 7.25 -8.15 29.10
N ARG A 263 6.17 -7.36 29.13
CA ARG A 263 4.82 -7.79 29.58
C ARG A 263 4.01 -8.49 28.48
N LYS A 264 4.65 -9.33 27.67
CA LYS A 264 4.01 -10.06 26.57
C LYS A 264 2.81 -10.85 27.09
N GLY A 265 1.61 -10.50 26.62
CA GLY A 265 0.44 -11.36 26.72
C GLY A 265 -0.42 -11.29 27.98
N ARG A 266 -0.29 -10.24 28.80
CA ARG A 266 -1.37 -9.91 29.74
C ARG A 266 -2.53 -9.30 28.96
N SER A 267 -3.73 -9.86 29.09
CA SER A 267 -4.96 -9.19 28.64
C SER A 267 -5.08 -7.92 29.46
N VAL A 268 -4.70 -6.79 28.87
CA VAL A 268 -5.10 -5.49 29.43
C VAL A 268 -6.62 -5.55 29.45
N LYS A 269 -7.22 -5.32 30.64
CA LYS A 269 -8.67 -5.26 30.79
C LYS A 269 -9.20 -4.23 29.78
N GLY A 270 -9.70 -4.72 28.66
CA GLY A 270 -10.34 -3.91 27.62
C GLY A 270 -11.82 -3.88 27.94
N GLY A 271 -12.31 -2.74 28.42
CA GLY A 271 -13.73 -2.57 28.72
C GLY A 271 -13.96 -1.28 29.51
N LYS A 272 -14.79 -0.38 28.93
CA LYS A 272 -15.38 0.89 29.44
C LYS A 272 -14.51 1.92 30.18
N ASP A 273 -13.47 1.54 30.91
CA ASP A 273 -12.72 2.41 31.84
C ASP A 273 -11.53 3.17 31.22
N SER A 274 -11.08 2.80 30.02
CA SER A 274 -10.00 3.56 29.38
C SER A 274 -10.59 4.78 28.66
N ARG A 275 -10.51 5.95 29.30
CA ARG A 275 -10.90 7.24 28.72
C ARG A 275 -10.27 7.40 27.33
N ASP A 276 -11.13 7.48 26.30
CA ASP A 276 -10.71 7.56 24.90
C ASP A 276 -10.32 8.99 24.55
N TRP A 277 -9.12 9.40 24.95
CA TRP A 277 -8.62 10.76 24.76
C TRP A 277 -8.50 11.17 23.29
N ARG A 278 -8.60 10.24 22.33
CA ARG A 278 -8.54 10.55 20.89
C ARG A 278 -9.60 11.57 20.45
N TRP A 279 -10.76 11.61 21.09
CA TRP A 279 -11.77 12.64 20.81
C TRP A 279 -11.30 14.04 21.22
N VAL A 280 -10.70 14.15 22.41
CA VAL A 280 -10.13 15.41 22.92
C VAL A 280 -8.98 15.86 22.02
N PHE A 281 -8.09 14.94 21.63
CA PHE A 281 -6.99 15.25 20.72
C PHE A 281 -7.46 15.57 19.30
N LEU A 282 -8.57 15.00 18.83
CA LEU A 282 -9.17 15.37 17.54
C LEU A 282 -9.78 16.77 17.61
N ALA A 283 -10.52 17.08 18.68
CA ALA A 283 -11.05 18.42 18.92
C ALA A 283 -9.91 19.44 19.02
N ALA A 284 -8.82 19.13 19.72
CA ALA A 284 -7.63 19.99 19.78
C ALA A 284 -6.93 20.13 18.42
N ALA A 285 -6.85 19.05 17.62
CA ALA A 285 -6.25 19.06 16.28
C ALA A 285 -6.99 19.91 15.26
N ALA A 286 -8.30 20.14 15.46
CA ALA A 286 -9.08 21.06 14.63
C ALA A 286 -9.21 22.44 15.28
N GLY A 287 -9.55 22.49 16.57
CA GLY A 287 -9.87 23.73 17.29
C GLY A 287 -8.67 24.63 17.54
N LEU A 288 -7.52 24.08 17.95
CA LEU A 288 -6.35 24.91 18.25
C LEU A 288 -5.79 25.60 17.00
N PRO A 289 -5.58 24.90 15.86
CA PRO A 289 -5.12 25.57 14.64
C PRO A 289 -6.13 26.59 14.12
N LEU A 290 -7.43 26.31 14.22
CA LEU A 290 -8.48 27.26 13.85
C LEU A 290 -8.43 28.53 14.73
N LEU A 291 -8.28 28.36 16.04
CA LEU A 291 -8.14 29.48 16.97
C LEU A 291 -6.90 30.31 16.67
N LEU A 292 -5.75 29.68 16.46
CA LEU A 292 -4.51 30.38 16.11
C LEU A 292 -4.62 31.15 14.79
N ALA A 293 -5.35 30.60 13.81
CA ALA A 293 -5.62 31.27 12.54
C ALA A 293 -6.52 32.50 12.71
N ILE A 294 -7.61 32.38 13.48
CA ILE A 294 -8.53 33.50 13.79
C ILE A 294 -7.80 34.61 14.56
N LEU A 295 -6.91 34.25 15.48
CA LEU A 295 -6.09 35.20 16.25
C LEU A 295 -4.92 35.81 15.47
N GLY A 296 -4.71 35.42 14.21
CA GLY A 296 -3.62 35.94 13.38
C GLY A 296 -2.22 35.59 13.88
N VAL A 297 -2.07 34.51 14.66
CA VAL A 297 -0.77 34.11 15.24
C VAL A 297 0.20 33.77 14.10
N PRO A 298 1.43 34.31 14.07
CA PRO A 298 2.39 34.02 13.01
C PRO A 298 2.73 32.54 12.88
N LEU A 299 2.94 32.07 11.64
CA LEU A 299 3.20 30.67 11.31
C LEU A 299 4.34 30.03 12.12
N GLY A 300 5.38 30.80 12.45
CA GLY A 300 6.52 30.32 13.24
C GLY A 300 6.11 29.77 14.61
N TYR A 301 5.23 30.47 15.33
CA TYR A 301 4.73 30.03 16.63
C TYR A 301 3.82 28.81 16.51
N ALA A 302 2.97 28.76 15.47
CA ALA A 302 2.13 27.60 15.19
C ALA A 302 2.98 26.34 14.88
N LEU A 303 4.06 26.49 14.12
CA LEU A 303 5.01 25.41 13.84
C LEU A 303 5.80 25.00 15.09
N ALA A 304 6.21 25.94 15.94
CA ALA A 304 6.87 25.64 17.21
C ALA A 304 5.96 24.82 18.14
N ALA A 305 4.68 25.19 18.26
CA ALA A 305 3.70 24.43 19.03
C ALA A 305 3.49 23.01 18.47
N ALA A 306 3.41 22.88 17.14
CA ALA A 306 3.31 21.58 16.48
C ALA A 306 4.55 20.70 16.70
N LEU A 307 5.75 21.28 16.64
CA LEU A 307 7.02 20.59 16.94
C LEU A 307 7.07 20.14 18.41
N ALA A 308 6.68 21.00 19.35
CA ALA A 308 6.61 20.65 20.77
C ALA A 308 5.66 19.46 21.01
N ALA A 309 4.49 19.45 20.36
CA ALA A 309 3.57 18.31 20.41
C ALA A 309 4.17 17.04 19.79
N ALA A 310 4.93 17.16 18.70
CA ALA A 310 5.63 16.03 18.09
C ALA A 310 6.73 15.46 19.00
N LEU A 311 7.44 16.32 19.73
CA LEU A 311 8.45 15.92 20.72
C LEU A 311 7.87 15.17 21.93
N ALA A 312 6.54 15.18 22.13
CA ALA A 312 5.89 14.34 23.14
C ALA A 312 5.74 12.86 22.70
N ALA A 313 5.96 12.55 21.42
CA ALA A 313 5.85 11.20 20.87
C ALA A 313 6.73 10.14 21.56
N PRO A 314 8.02 10.41 21.88
CA PRO A 314 8.88 9.46 22.58
C PRO A 314 8.36 9.08 23.97
N PHE A 315 7.67 10.00 24.67
CA PHE A 315 7.05 9.69 25.96
C PHE A 315 5.94 8.64 25.80
N ALA A 316 5.10 8.80 24.77
CA ALA A 316 4.09 7.81 24.45
C ALA A 316 4.72 6.46 24.06
N TRP A 317 5.81 6.45 23.29
CA TRP A 317 6.54 5.22 22.94
C TRP A 317 7.17 4.52 24.14
N LYS A 318 7.71 5.27 25.12
CA LYS A 318 8.19 4.70 26.39
C LYS A 318 7.05 4.03 27.16
N ARG A 319 5.86 4.62 27.17
CA ARG A 319 4.67 4.00 27.76
C ARG A 319 4.23 2.74 26.99
N SER A 320 4.38 2.74 25.68
CA SER A 320 4.09 1.58 24.83
C SER A 320 5.02 0.40 25.14
N SER A 321 6.33 0.65 25.33
CA SER A 321 7.27 -0.41 25.73
C SER A 321 7.01 -0.94 27.14
N ALA A 322 6.52 -0.11 28.05
CA ALA A 322 6.11 -0.54 29.38
C ALA A 322 4.82 -1.40 29.38
N SER A 323 3.84 -1.04 28.54
CA SER A 323 2.49 -1.65 28.54
C SER A 323 2.31 -2.81 27.56
N GLY A 324 3.09 -2.85 26.48
CA GLY A 324 2.89 -3.79 25.36
C GLY A 324 1.78 -3.38 24.39
N VAL A 325 1.22 -2.18 24.57
CA VAL A 325 0.13 -1.59 23.78
C VAL A 325 0.68 -0.44 22.96
N ARG A 326 0.09 -0.16 21.78
CA ARG A 326 0.36 1.06 21.01
C ARG A 326 -0.34 2.25 21.67
N GLU A 327 0.24 2.79 22.73
CA GLU A 327 -0.38 3.80 23.58
C GLU A 327 -0.71 5.08 22.80
N TYR A 328 0.20 5.54 21.95
CA TYR A 328 -0.05 6.71 21.11
C TYR A 328 -1.21 6.46 20.15
N CYS A 329 -1.14 5.38 19.36
CA CYS A 329 -2.16 5.08 18.37
C CYS A 329 -3.53 4.78 18.98
N SER A 330 -3.57 4.15 20.16
CA SER A 330 -4.80 3.67 20.78
C SER A 330 -5.51 4.70 21.65
N ARG A 331 -4.77 5.68 22.21
CA ARG A 331 -5.31 6.66 23.17
C ARG A 331 -5.21 8.11 22.75
N PHE A 332 -4.23 8.49 21.92
CA PHE A 332 -3.93 9.91 21.67
C PHE A 332 -4.04 10.32 20.20
N CYS A 333 -3.75 9.42 19.26
CA CYS A 333 -3.70 9.76 17.84
C CYS A 333 -5.10 10.13 17.27
N PRO A 334 -5.32 11.40 16.85
CA PRO A 334 -6.60 11.83 16.30
C PRO A 334 -6.88 11.15 14.95
N MET A 335 -5.84 10.99 14.12
CA MET A 335 -5.95 10.28 12.84
C MET A 335 -6.27 8.79 13.03
N GLY A 336 -5.87 8.19 14.15
CA GLY A 336 -6.25 6.81 14.50
C GLY A 336 -7.76 6.67 14.77
N LEU A 337 -8.36 7.67 15.41
CA LEU A 337 -9.82 7.73 15.58
C LEU A 337 -10.51 7.99 14.23
N ALA A 338 -10.04 8.97 13.45
CA ALA A 338 -10.57 9.25 12.11
C ALA A 338 -10.55 7.99 11.22
N ALA A 339 -9.44 7.25 11.20
CA ALA A 339 -9.32 6.00 10.46
C ALA A 339 -10.26 4.90 10.99
N SER A 340 -10.50 4.85 12.30
CA SER A 340 -11.44 3.88 12.91
C SER A 340 -12.91 4.22 12.63
N LEU A 341 -13.23 5.50 12.40
CA LEU A 341 -14.56 5.95 12.03
C LEU A 341 -14.80 5.76 10.53
N LEU A 342 -13.90 6.28 9.69
CA LEU A 342 -14.01 6.22 8.24
C LEU A 342 -13.85 4.79 7.72
N GLY A 343 -12.97 3.99 8.35
CA GLY A 343 -12.77 2.58 8.01
C GLY A 343 -14.00 1.70 8.23
N ARG A 344 -15.08 2.20 8.87
CA ARG A 344 -16.36 1.50 8.97
C ARG A 344 -17.06 1.40 7.62
N LEU A 345 -16.82 2.35 6.71
CA LEU A 345 -17.37 2.31 5.36
C LEU A 345 -16.67 1.26 4.48
N SER A 346 -15.42 0.92 4.81
CA SER A 346 -14.68 -0.14 4.15
C SER A 346 -15.33 -1.51 4.40
N PRO A 347 -15.28 -2.47 3.46
CA PRO A 347 -15.89 -3.79 3.65
C PRO A 347 -15.14 -4.67 4.66
N TRP A 348 -13.87 -4.40 4.95
CA TRP A 348 -13.02 -5.33 5.70
C TRP A 348 -13.40 -5.51 7.17
N ARG A 349 -13.55 -6.76 7.63
CA ARG A 349 -13.86 -7.11 9.03
C ARG A 349 -13.08 -8.32 9.52
N MET A 350 -12.71 -8.31 10.79
CA MET A 350 -12.36 -9.55 11.48
C MET A 350 -13.64 -10.31 11.83
N ARG A 351 -13.63 -11.64 11.68
CA ARG A 351 -14.75 -12.52 12.02
C ARG A 351 -14.35 -13.49 13.11
N VAL A 352 -15.29 -13.74 14.00
CA VAL A 352 -15.21 -14.76 15.04
C VAL A 352 -16.22 -15.84 14.67
N GLY A 353 -15.75 -17.05 14.41
CA GLY A 353 -16.57 -18.21 14.10
C GLY A 353 -17.01 -18.96 15.35
N GLU A 354 -17.91 -19.90 15.17
CA GLU A 354 -18.58 -20.68 16.23
C GLU A 354 -17.61 -21.56 17.03
N ALA A 355 -16.49 -21.99 16.41
CA ALA A 355 -15.44 -22.77 17.10
C ALA A 355 -14.66 -21.95 18.17
N CYS A 356 -15.06 -20.71 18.46
CA CYS A 356 -14.43 -19.87 19.47
C CYS A 356 -14.80 -20.32 20.88
N THR A 357 -13.79 -20.69 21.68
CA THR A 357 -13.99 -21.11 23.08
C THR A 357 -13.77 -19.97 24.09
N GLY A 358 -13.64 -18.73 23.63
CA GLY A 358 -13.36 -17.59 24.51
C GLY A 358 -12.01 -17.65 25.23
N CYS A 359 -11.03 -18.44 24.77
CA CYS A 359 -9.75 -18.66 25.49
C CYS A 359 -8.84 -17.42 25.64
N MET A 360 -9.14 -16.33 24.94
CA MET A 360 -8.42 -15.04 24.98
C MET A 360 -6.93 -15.06 24.60
N LYS A 361 -6.39 -16.16 24.07
CA LYS A 361 -5.01 -16.21 23.54
C LYS A 361 -4.76 -15.18 22.44
N CYS A 362 -5.77 -14.86 21.63
CA CYS A 362 -5.70 -13.82 20.59
C CYS A 362 -5.52 -12.40 21.15
N ALA A 363 -6.08 -12.08 22.32
CA ALA A 363 -5.97 -10.78 22.95
C ALA A 363 -4.51 -10.46 23.34
N SER A 364 -3.72 -11.48 23.66
CA SER A 364 -2.28 -11.35 23.94
C SER A 364 -1.45 -10.75 22.80
N ALA A 365 -1.93 -10.90 21.55
CA ALA A 365 -1.30 -10.33 20.35
C ALA A 365 -1.90 -8.98 19.94
N CYS A 366 -3.04 -8.59 20.51
CA CYS A 366 -3.71 -7.34 20.16
C CYS A 366 -3.08 -6.16 20.92
N ARG A 367 -2.27 -5.38 20.21
CA ARG A 367 -1.62 -4.18 20.76
C ARG A 367 -2.52 -2.94 20.79
N ASP A 368 -3.77 -3.06 20.35
CA ASP A 368 -4.73 -1.95 20.25
C ASP A 368 -5.92 -2.10 21.21
N LEU A 369 -5.88 -3.11 22.07
CA LEU A 369 -6.92 -3.40 23.06
C LEU A 369 -8.30 -3.61 22.43
N ALA A 370 -8.31 -4.18 21.23
CA ALA A 370 -9.52 -4.32 20.43
C ALA A 370 -10.28 -5.62 20.69
N ILE A 371 -9.74 -6.56 21.47
CA ILE A 371 -10.34 -7.89 21.72
C ILE A 371 -10.79 -7.99 23.19
N SER A 372 -12.08 -8.20 23.42
CA SER A 372 -12.71 -8.44 24.73
C SER A 372 -13.37 -9.81 24.77
N ARG A 373 -13.79 -10.26 25.96
CA ARG A 373 -14.65 -11.44 26.14
C ARG A 373 -16.06 -10.95 26.46
N GLU A 374 -17.03 -11.35 25.66
CA GLU A 374 -18.44 -11.01 25.82
C GLU A 374 -19.26 -12.27 25.50
N GLY A 375 -20.20 -12.65 26.37
CA GLY A 375 -21.06 -13.83 26.14
C GLY A 375 -20.31 -15.15 25.95
N GLY A 376 -19.15 -15.34 26.60
CA GLY A 376 -18.35 -16.57 26.48
C GLY A 376 -17.48 -16.69 25.22
N VAL A 377 -17.62 -15.78 24.26
CA VAL A 377 -16.82 -15.74 23.02
C VAL A 377 -15.94 -14.50 22.96
N CYS A 378 -15.02 -14.47 22.00
CA CYS A 378 -14.22 -13.27 21.74
C CYS A 378 -15.08 -12.24 20.99
N HIS A 379 -15.02 -10.97 21.40
CA HIS A 379 -15.61 -9.85 20.70
C HIS A 379 -14.53 -8.90 20.19
N ILE A 380 -14.70 -8.38 18.97
CA ILE A 380 -13.75 -7.49 18.32
C ILE A 380 -14.36 -6.10 18.21
N SER A 381 -13.86 -5.18 19.02
CA SER A 381 -14.31 -3.80 19.04
C SER A 381 -13.94 -3.06 17.75
N ARG A 382 -14.62 -1.92 17.55
CA ARG A 382 -14.37 -0.99 16.44
C ARG A 382 -12.98 -0.31 16.48
N ARG A 383 -12.19 -0.52 17.54
CA ARG A 383 -10.81 -0.04 17.63
C ARG A 383 -9.82 -0.92 16.86
N CYS A 384 -10.26 -2.09 16.38
CA CYS A 384 -9.41 -3.00 15.63
C CYS A 384 -8.83 -2.28 14.40
N THR A 385 -7.50 -2.25 14.29
CA THR A 385 -6.83 -1.72 13.09
C THR A 385 -6.61 -2.80 12.04
N LEU A 386 -7.31 -3.94 12.09
CA LEU A 386 -7.22 -5.00 11.07
C LEU A 386 -5.77 -5.49 10.80
N CYS A 387 -4.89 -5.46 11.80
CA CYS A 387 -3.49 -5.89 11.66
C CYS A 387 -3.32 -7.41 11.52
N ARG A 388 -4.38 -8.16 11.86
CA ARG A 388 -4.48 -9.64 11.77
C ARG A 388 -3.47 -10.45 12.57
N ASP A 389 -2.63 -9.82 13.40
CA ASP A 389 -1.66 -10.51 14.25
C ASP A 389 -2.33 -11.58 15.14
N CYS A 390 -3.60 -11.37 15.51
CA CYS A 390 -4.39 -12.28 16.35
C CYS A 390 -4.74 -13.62 15.67
N ILE A 391 -4.78 -13.70 14.34
CA ILE A 391 -5.12 -14.93 13.59
C ILE A 391 -4.10 -16.02 13.91
N SER A 392 -2.81 -15.67 13.93
CA SER A 392 -1.70 -16.59 14.23
C SER A 392 -1.79 -17.27 15.61
N ARG A 393 -2.54 -16.68 16.54
CA ARG A 393 -2.71 -17.17 17.92
C ARG A 393 -3.93 -18.06 18.10
N CYS A 394 -4.82 -18.13 17.12
CA CYS A 394 -6.05 -18.91 17.23
C CYS A 394 -5.78 -20.38 16.87
N SER A 395 -5.60 -21.24 17.87
CA SER A 395 -5.36 -22.68 17.65
C SER A 395 -6.59 -23.43 17.11
N ARG A 396 -7.80 -22.88 17.29
CA ARG A 396 -9.06 -23.47 16.82
C ARG A 396 -9.49 -22.99 15.43
N GLY A 397 -8.74 -22.09 14.79
CA GLY A 397 -9.12 -21.51 13.49
C GLY A 397 -10.39 -20.65 13.52
N ALA A 398 -10.91 -20.30 14.70
CA ALA A 398 -12.15 -19.54 14.87
C ALA A 398 -12.01 -18.04 14.56
N LEU A 399 -10.78 -17.51 14.43
CA LEU A 399 -10.54 -16.13 14.02
C LEU A 399 -10.15 -16.07 12.56
N GLY A 400 -10.93 -15.34 11.77
CA GLY A 400 -10.71 -15.17 10.34
C GLY A 400 -10.86 -13.71 9.90
N PHE A 401 -10.54 -13.48 8.64
CA PHE A 401 -10.73 -12.19 7.98
C PHE A 401 -11.86 -12.29 6.96
N GLY A 402 -12.73 -11.30 6.89
CA GLY A 402 -13.92 -11.33 6.04
C GLY A 402 -14.34 -9.94 5.57
N MET A 403 -15.50 -9.88 4.93
CA MET A 403 -16.09 -8.64 4.45
C MET A 403 -17.48 -8.36 5.06
N ALA A 404 -17.95 -7.13 5.04
CA ALA A 404 -19.27 -6.70 5.50
C ALA A 404 -20.15 -6.22 4.34
N GLY A 405 -21.42 -6.01 4.64
CA GLY A 405 -22.41 -5.52 3.68
C GLY A 405 -22.67 -6.52 2.54
N PRO A 406 -22.75 -6.07 1.28
CA PRO A 406 -23.09 -6.93 0.15
C PRO A 406 -22.05 -8.02 -0.13
N PHE A 407 -20.85 -7.89 0.43
CA PHE A 407 -19.75 -8.86 0.25
C PHE A 407 -19.65 -9.88 1.38
N SER A 408 -20.64 -9.96 2.28
CA SER A 408 -20.61 -10.83 3.45
C SER A 408 -20.55 -12.33 3.10
N SER A 409 -21.05 -12.72 1.92
CA SER A 409 -21.02 -14.09 1.40
C SER A 409 -19.62 -14.54 0.94
N VAL A 410 -18.66 -13.62 0.77
CA VAL A 410 -17.31 -13.99 0.32
C VAL A 410 -16.60 -14.85 1.38
N PRO A 411 -16.09 -16.04 1.03
CA PRO A 411 -15.38 -16.90 1.96
C PRO A 411 -14.14 -16.24 2.56
N SER A 412 -13.87 -16.50 3.84
CA SER A 412 -12.76 -15.88 4.58
C SER A 412 -11.39 -15.98 3.88
N PRO A 413 -10.97 -17.13 3.32
CA PRO A 413 -9.69 -17.24 2.62
C PRO A 413 -9.60 -16.34 1.37
N ARG A 414 -10.71 -16.15 0.64
CA ARG A 414 -10.75 -15.27 -0.53
C ARG A 414 -10.73 -13.81 -0.11
N ALA A 415 -11.47 -13.45 0.93
CA ALA A 415 -11.42 -12.10 1.50
C ALA A 415 -10.01 -11.74 1.97
N ASP A 416 -9.32 -12.69 2.60
CA ASP A 416 -7.95 -12.53 3.05
C ASP A 416 -6.99 -12.29 1.89
N LEU A 417 -7.11 -13.07 0.81
CA LEU A 417 -6.35 -12.91 -0.43
C LEU A 417 -6.56 -11.52 -1.07
N TYR A 418 -7.80 -11.07 -1.19
CA TYR A 418 -8.11 -9.77 -1.78
C TYR A 418 -7.53 -8.62 -0.96
N PHE A 419 -7.71 -8.67 0.37
CA PHE A 419 -7.16 -7.64 1.25
C PHE A 419 -5.64 -7.62 1.24
N VAL A 420 -4.96 -8.77 1.31
CA VAL A 420 -3.49 -8.81 1.25
C VAL A 420 -2.98 -8.27 -0.08
N THR A 421 -3.65 -8.61 -1.18
CA THR A 421 -3.29 -8.10 -2.50
C THR A 421 -3.43 -6.57 -2.53
N LEU A 422 -4.59 -6.05 -2.10
CA LEU A 422 -4.85 -4.61 -2.03
C LEU A 422 -3.83 -3.88 -1.17
N ILE A 423 -3.62 -4.30 0.08
CA ILE A 423 -2.74 -3.59 1.01
C ILE A 423 -1.27 -3.64 0.57
N SER A 424 -0.87 -4.72 -0.11
CA SER A 424 0.50 -4.86 -0.62
C SER A 424 0.72 -4.01 -1.87
N VAL A 425 -0.27 -3.89 -2.77
CA VAL A 425 -0.23 -2.93 -3.89
C VAL A 425 -0.20 -1.51 -3.36
N MET A 426 -1.08 -1.16 -2.42
CA MET A 426 -1.10 0.17 -1.80
C MET A 426 0.24 0.50 -1.15
N HIS A 427 0.85 -0.44 -0.43
CA HIS A 427 2.19 -0.25 0.14
C HIS A 427 3.24 0.03 -0.93
N VAL A 428 3.24 -0.71 -2.03
CA VAL A 428 4.19 -0.49 -3.13
C VAL A 428 3.99 0.88 -3.75
N VAL A 429 2.75 1.27 -4.03
CA VAL A 429 2.43 2.61 -4.55
C VAL A 429 2.90 3.68 -3.58
N PHE A 430 2.52 3.59 -2.30
CA PHE A 430 2.90 4.56 -1.28
C PHE A 430 4.42 4.65 -1.10
N LEU A 431 5.13 3.53 -1.19
CA LEU A 431 6.58 3.49 -1.11
C LEU A 431 7.24 4.13 -2.35
N ALA A 432 6.69 3.88 -3.54
CA ALA A 432 7.19 4.41 -4.80
C ALA A 432 6.95 5.91 -4.96
N THR A 433 5.79 6.37 -4.49
CA THR A 433 5.30 7.75 -4.62
C THR A 433 5.40 8.52 -3.30
N ALA A 434 6.14 8.01 -2.31
CA ALA A 434 6.35 8.69 -1.04
C ALA A 434 6.90 10.09 -1.34
N ARG A 435 6.12 11.11 -1.00
CA ARG A 435 6.48 12.51 -1.11
C ARG A 435 6.37 13.10 0.29
N VAL A 436 7.43 13.77 0.74
CA VAL A 436 7.43 14.47 2.04
C VAL A 436 7.37 15.97 1.82
#